data_AF-A0A7X9LZL7-F1
#
_entry.id   AF-A0A7X9LZL7-F1
#
_cell.length_a   1.000
_cell.length_b   1.000
_cell.length_c   1.000
_cell.angle_alpha   90.00
_cell.angle_beta   90.00
_cell.angle_gamma   90.00
#
_symmetry.space_group_name_H-M   'P 1'
#
loop_
_entity.id
_entity.type
_entity.pdbx_description
1 polymer ?
#
loop_
_entity_poly.entity_id
_entity_poly.type
_entity_poly.pdbx_seq_one_letter_code
_entity_poly.pdbx_strand_id
1 'polypeptide(L)' 'MDMYRQAYESYKSACENYGMETMNFNLFIKHLTDEQLSQFSKTNN' A
#
# COMPACT_ATOMS: atom_id res chain seq x y z
N MET A 1 10.36 -3.56 -5.92
CA MET A 1 9.97 -3.06 -4.58
C MET A 1 9.62 -1.57 -4.57
N ASP A 2 10.09 -0.77 -5.53
CA ASP A 2 9.79 0.68 -5.59
C ASP A 2 8.30 1.03 -5.78
N MET A 3 7.55 0.22 -6.54
CA MET A 3 6.13 0.45 -6.76
C MET A 3 5.27 0.37 -5.48
N TYR A 4 5.62 -0.53 -4.56
CA TYR A 4 4.97 -0.64 -3.26
C TYR A 4 5.30 0.53 -2.35
N ARG A 5 6.49 1.12 -2.52
CA ARG A 5 6.95 2.29 -1.79
C ARG A 5 6.10 3.52 -2.10
N GLN A 6 5.74 3.71 -3.38
CA GLN A 6 4.87 4.80 -3.81
C GLN A 6 3.45 4.66 -3.23
N ALA A 7 2.88 3.46 -3.28
CA ALA A 7 1.58 3.18 -2.66
C ALA A 7 1.59 3.43 -1.14
N TYR A 8 2.68 3.05 -0.48
CA TYR A 8 2.87 3.29 0.95
C TYR A 8 3.04 4.78 1.28
N GLU A 9 3.69 5.57 0.43
CA GLU A 9 3.79 7.01 0.59
C GLU A 9 2.43 7.70 0.46
N SER A 10 1.61 7.28 -0.51
CA SER A 10 0.21 7.75 -0.61
C SER A 10 -0.63 7.36 0.61
N TYR A 11 -0.46 6.14 1.13
CA TYR A 11 -1.10 5.69 2.37
C TYR A 11 -0.71 6.58 3.57
N LYS A 12 0.59 6.86 3.75
CA LYS A 12 1.06 7.74 4.83
C LYS A 12 0.46 9.15 4.75
N SER A 13 0.42 9.72 3.54
CA SER A 13 -0.17 11.06 3.34
C SER A 13 -1.66 11.06 3.67
N ALA A 14 -2.40 10.01 3.29
CA ALA A 14 -3.80 9.87 3.67
C ALA A 14 -3.95 9.78 5.20
N CYS A 15 -3.17 8.94 5.88
CA CYS A 15 -3.21 8.84 7.34
C CYS A 15 -2.97 10.19 8.03
N GLU A 16 -1.98 10.96 7.59
CA GLU A 16 -1.70 12.29 8.12
C GLU A 16 -2.88 13.24 7.94
N ASN A 17 -3.49 13.26 6.74
CA ASN A 17 -4.64 14.11 6.45
C ASN A 17 -5.88 13.79 7.30
N TYR A 18 -6.03 12.53 7.72
CA TYR A 18 -7.14 12.08 8.58
C TYR A 18 -6.75 11.98 10.07
N GLY A 19 -5.53 12.39 10.46
CA GLY A 19 -5.07 12.31 11.85
C GLY A 19 -4.91 10.87 12.38
N MET A 20 -4.69 9.91 11.49
CA MET A 20 -4.57 8.49 11.80
C MET A 20 -3.10 8.08 11.94
N GLU A 21 -2.83 7.11 12.80
CA GLU A 21 -1.51 6.48 12.88
C GLU A 21 -1.22 5.62 11.64
N THR A 22 0.04 5.64 11.20
CA THR A 22 0.50 4.82 10.08
C THR A 22 1.02 3.48 10.58
N MET A 23 0.75 2.41 9.83
CA MET A 23 1.37 1.11 10.07
C MET A 23 2.72 0.97 9.34
N ASN A 24 3.59 0.06 9.81
CA ASN A 24 4.87 -0.22 9.15
C ASN A 24 4.68 -0.77 7.73
N PHE A 25 5.59 -0.43 6.81
CA PHE A 25 5.61 -0.89 5.42
C PHE A 25 5.39 -2.41 5.28
N ASN A 26 6.04 -3.25 6.08
CA ASN A 26 5.87 -4.70 5.98
C ASN A 26 4.46 -5.17 6.33
N LEU A 27 3.79 -4.48 7.27
CA LEU A 27 2.39 -4.74 7.60
C LEU A 27 1.46 -4.23 6.51
N PHE A 28 1.75 -3.05 5.95
CA PHE A 28 1.02 -2.52 4.81
C PHE A 28 0.99 -3.51 3.64
N ILE A 29 2.15 -4.09 3.28
CA ILE A 29 2.23 -5.11 2.23
C ILE A 29 1.51 -6.40 2.61
N LYS A 30 1.63 -6.83 3.87
CA LYS A 30 0.96 -8.04 4.36
C LYS A 30 -0.56 -7.91 4.41
N HIS A 31 -1.08 -6.69 4.57
CA HIS A 31 -2.51 -6.39 4.57
C HIS A 31 -3.09 -6.16 3.17
N LEU A 32 -2.25 -6.11 2.13
CA LEU A 32 -2.76 -6.17 0.76
C LEU A 32 -3.45 -7.52 0.55
N THR A 33 -4.73 -7.50 0.19
CA THR A 33 -5.47 -8.74 -0.07
C THR A 33 -4.94 -9.42 -1.33
N ASP A 34 -5.14 -10.73 -1.45
CA ASP A 34 -4.82 -11.46 -2.69
C ASP A 34 -5.51 -10.85 -3.92
N GLU A 35 -6.68 -10.23 -3.72
CA GLU A 35 -7.39 -9.48 -4.77
C GLU A 35 -6.66 -8.18 -5.15
N GLN A 36 -6.16 -7.41 -4.17
CA GLN A 36 -5.34 -6.22 -4.43
C GLN A 36 -4.00 -6.57 -5.08
N LEU A 37 -3.38 -7.67 -4.66
CA LEU A 37 -2.17 -8.22 -5.27
C LEU A 37 -2.44 -8.76 -6.69
N SER A 38 -3.60 -9.38 -6.92
CA SER A 38 -4.02 -9.95 -8.21
C SER A 38 -4.46 -8.90 -9.23
N GLN A 39 -5.21 -7.88 -8.81
CA GLN A 39 -5.49 -6.72 -9.66
C GLN A 39 -4.18 -6.03 -10.08
N PHE A 40 -3.21 -5.97 -9.17
CA PHE A 40 -1.90 -5.41 -9.44
C PHE A 40 -1.03 -6.27 -10.37
N SER A 41 -1.07 -7.61 -10.24
CA SER A 41 -0.33 -8.51 -11.14
C SER A 41 -0.90 -8.51 -12.55
N LYS A 42 -2.22 -8.32 -12.72
CA LYS A 42 -2.89 -8.27 -14.03
C LYS A 42 -2.57 -7.00 -14.84
N THR A 43 -2.14 -5.91 -14.21
CA THR A 43 -1.79 -4.66 -14.90
C THR A 43 -0.37 -4.68 -15.50
N ASN A 44 0.46 -5.68 -15.17
CA ASN A 44 1.84 -5.82 -15.69
C ASN A 44 1.99 -6.98 -16.70
N ASN A 45 0.91 -7.39 -17.39
CA ASN A 45 0.96 -8.42 -18.43
C ASN A 45 0.27 -7.93 -19.72
#